data_AF-A0AAJ0PTE5-F1
#
_entry.id   AF-A0AAJ0PTE5-F1
#
_cell.length_a   1.000
_cell.length_b   1.000
_cell.length_c   1.000
_cell.angle_alpha   90.00
_cell.angle_beta   90.00
_cell.angle_gamma   90.00
#
_symmetry.space_group_name_H-M   'P 1'
#
loop_
_entity.id
_entity.type
_entity.pdbx_description
1 polymer ?
#
loop_
_entity_poly.entity_id
_entity_poly.type
_entity_poly.pdbx_seq_one_letter_code
_entity_poly.pdbx_strand_id
1 'polypeptide(L)'
;MKPVEAPFATLDPARARGRGWSVFVDALKVPARIGIHPHEHAAPQPVVLDARLAYRREPSEASGDGWIDYDAYCARIASFLAHKPHTRLLETLALEIAVLSFDEWPALDALTLALHKPKIRPGTKRVGVELDWTRADHAAWRAAAREAAARG
;
A
#
# COMPACT_ATOMS: atom_id res chain seq x y z
N MET A 1 -15.06 -30.78 -5.20
CA MET A 1 -14.49 -29.45 -5.53
C MET A 1 -13.80 -28.93 -4.28
N LYS A 2 -12.50 -28.63 -4.32
CA LYS A 2 -11.85 -27.88 -3.22
C LYS A 2 -12.45 -26.46 -3.21
N PRO A 3 -12.77 -25.89 -2.05
CA PRO A 3 -13.20 -24.49 -2.01
C PRO A 3 -12.05 -23.65 -2.55
N VAL A 4 -12.33 -22.83 -3.56
CA VAL A 4 -11.45 -21.73 -3.94
C VAL A 4 -11.42 -20.82 -2.71
N GLU A 5 -10.28 -20.73 -2.02
CA GLU A 5 -10.07 -19.72 -0.98
C GLU A 5 -10.32 -18.37 -1.66
N ALA A 6 -11.47 -17.73 -1.39
CA ALA A 6 -11.72 -16.38 -1.82
C ALA A 6 -10.75 -15.46 -1.06
N PRO A 7 -9.75 -14.82 -1.70
CA PRO A 7 -8.71 -14.10 -0.95
C PRO A 7 -9.20 -12.79 -0.33
N PHE A 8 -10.48 -12.45 -0.45
CA PHE A 8 -11.00 -11.18 0.03
C PHE A 8 -12.33 -11.40 0.74
N ALA A 9 -12.35 -11.08 2.03
CA ALA A 9 -13.58 -10.84 2.75
C ALA A 9 -14.43 -9.82 1.97
N THR A 10 -15.74 -10.02 2.01
CA THR A 10 -16.74 -9.15 1.37
C THR A 10 -16.40 -7.69 1.63
N LEU A 11 -16.31 -6.99 0.52
CA LEU A 11 -15.77 -5.66 0.40
C LEU A 11 -16.71 -4.61 1.02
N ASP A 12 -16.16 -3.78 1.90
CA ASP A 12 -16.85 -2.72 2.67
C ASP A 12 -17.72 -1.79 1.78
N PRO A 13 -18.96 -1.42 2.20
CA PRO A 13 -19.82 -0.43 1.54
C PRO A 13 -19.24 0.97 1.32
N ALA A 14 -18.03 1.29 1.81
CA ALA A 14 -17.23 2.45 1.38
C ALA A 14 -16.93 2.49 -0.15
N ARG A 15 -17.29 1.42 -0.88
CA ARG A 15 -16.99 1.15 -2.30
C ARG A 15 -18.01 1.63 -3.32
N ALA A 16 -18.92 2.53 -2.93
CA ALA A 16 -19.74 3.27 -3.92
C ALA A 16 -18.92 4.27 -4.77
N ARG A 17 -17.60 4.38 -4.52
CA ARG A 17 -16.68 5.24 -5.26
C ARG A 17 -16.20 4.57 -6.54
N GLY A 18 -15.97 5.34 -7.60
CA GLY A 18 -15.51 4.82 -8.88
C GLY A 18 -16.44 3.82 -9.56
N ARG A 19 -17.73 3.76 -9.18
CA ARG A 19 -18.71 2.77 -9.63
C ARG A 19 -18.29 1.31 -9.37
N GLY A 20 -17.48 1.07 -8.32
CA GLY A 20 -17.05 -0.26 -7.91
C GLY A 20 -15.74 -0.76 -8.54
N TRP A 21 -15.12 0.04 -9.42
CA TRP A 21 -13.84 -0.30 -10.02
C TRP A 21 -12.68 -0.17 -9.03
N SER A 22 -11.74 -1.10 -9.12
CA SER A 22 -10.47 -1.05 -8.37
C SER A 22 -9.41 -1.92 -9.02
N VAL A 23 -8.15 -1.52 -8.95
CA VAL A 23 -7.01 -2.41 -9.19
C VAL A 23 -6.73 -3.22 -7.92
N PHE A 24 -6.29 -4.47 -8.07
CA PHE A 24 -5.78 -5.29 -6.97
C PHE A 24 -4.40 -5.84 -7.32
N VAL A 25 -3.53 -5.92 -6.31
CA VAL A 25 -2.19 -6.49 -6.38
C VAL A 25 -2.08 -7.50 -5.26
N ASP A 26 -1.80 -8.76 -5.62
CA ASP A 26 -1.64 -9.85 -4.66
C ASP A 26 -0.18 -10.28 -4.58
N ALA A 27 0.34 -10.35 -3.36
CA ALA A 27 1.63 -10.90 -2.99
C ALA A 27 2.83 -10.30 -3.76
N LEU A 28 2.86 -8.99 -3.96
CA LEU A 28 4.03 -8.30 -4.50
C LEU A 28 5.19 -8.41 -3.49
N LYS A 29 6.16 -9.25 -3.82
CA LYS A 29 7.31 -9.55 -2.95
C LYS A 29 8.52 -8.72 -3.37
N VAL A 30 8.98 -7.84 -2.48
CA VAL A 30 10.07 -6.89 -2.76
C VAL A 30 11.10 -6.90 -1.62
N PRO A 31 12.42 -6.84 -1.91
CA PRO A 31 13.43 -6.62 -0.88
C PRO A 31 13.32 -5.19 -0.30
N ALA A 32 13.33 -5.07 1.02
CA ALA A 32 13.35 -3.79 1.72
C ALA A 32 14.28 -3.85 2.95
N ARG A 33 14.91 -2.72 3.29
CA ARG A 33 15.64 -2.55 4.56
C ARG A 33 14.63 -2.21 5.66
N ILE A 34 14.17 -3.22 6.39
CA ILE A 34 13.06 -3.10 7.34
C ILE A 34 13.34 -3.89 8.63
N GLY A 35 13.01 -3.36 9.80
CA GLY A 35 13.03 -4.11 11.07
C GLY A 35 13.61 -3.36 12.27
N ILE A 36 13.34 -3.90 13.46
CA ILE A 36 13.73 -3.32 14.75
C ILE A 36 15.00 -3.94 15.31
N HIS A 37 15.34 -5.17 14.92
CA HIS A 37 16.47 -5.91 15.49
C HIS A 37 17.77 -5.58 14.76
N PRO A 38 18.93 -5.56 15.47
CA PRO A 38 20.21 -5.18 14.87
C PRO A 38 20.60 -5.97 13.60
N HIS A 39 20.30 -7.27 13.56
CA HIS A 39 20.60 -8.11 12.40
C HIS A 39 19.77 -7.73 11.15
N GLU A 40 18.63 -7.06 11.32
CA GLU A 40 17.78 -6.59 10.22
C GLU A 40 18.35 -5.34 9.53
N HIS A 41 19.31 -4.66 10.16
CA HIS A 41 20.01 -3.53 9.54
C HIS A 41 21.12 -3.98 8.57
N ALA A 42 21.59 -5.23 8.69
CA ALA A 42 22.74 -5.73 7.93
C ALA A 42 22.44 -5.90 6.43
N ALA A 43 21.24 -6.36 6.08
CA ALA A 43 20.85 -6.61 4.68
C ALA A 43 19.34 -6.41 4.45
N PRO A 44 18.91 -6.09 3.22
CA PRO A 44 17.50 -6.10 2.85
C PRO A 44 16.87 -7.49 3.08
N GLN A 45 15.60 -7.49 3.49
CA GLN A 45 14.79 -8.69 3.63
C GLN A 45 13.47 -8.55 2.85
N PRO A 46 12.86 -9.65 2.38
CA PRO A 46 11.61 -9.56 1.64
C PRO A 46 10.47 -9.04 2.51
N VAL A 47 9.69 -8.13 1.96
CA VAL A 47 8.35 -7.74 2.40
C VAL A 47 7.38 -8.18 1.31
N VAL A 48 6.22 -8.68 1.72
CA VAL A 48 5.12 -9.01 0.82
C VAL A 48 4.02 -7.99 1.04
N LEU A 49 3.54 -7.42 -0.07
CA LEU A 49 2.55 -6.38 -0.11
C LEU A 49 1.34 -6.86 -0.92
N ASP A 50 0.16 -6.70 -0.33
CA ASP A 50 -1.12 -6.77 -1.02
C ASP A 50 -1.70 -5.35 -1.06
N ALA A 51 -2.24 -4.94 -2.21
CA ALA A 51 -2.84 -3.62 -2.35
C ALA A 51 -4.17 -3.68 -3.09
N ARG A 52 -5.10 -2.85 -2.66
CA ARG A 52 -6.33 -2.57 -3.39
C ARG A 52 -6.49 -1.07 -3.59
N LEU A 53 -6.56 -0.67 -4.85
CA LEU A 53 -6.58 0.71 -5.29
C LEU A 53 -7.95 1.03 -5.87
N ALA A 54 -8.83 1.63 -5.07
CA ALA A 54 -10.18 1.99 -5.48
C ALA A 54 -10.19 3.32 -6.23
N TYR A 55 -10.93 3.36 -7.34
CA TYR A 55 -11.03 4.55 -8.17
C TYR A 55 -11.96 5.59 -7.58
N ARG A 56 -11.71 6.86 -7.90
CA ARG A 56 -12.65 7.95 -7.63
C ARG A 56 -13.86 7.92 -8.55
N ARG A 57 -13.61 7.69 -9.84
CA ARG A 57 -14.58 7.70 -10.94
C ARG A 57 -14.42 6.42 -11.76
N GLU A 58 -15.33 6.18 -12.69
CA GLU A 58 -15.12 5.11 -13.67
C GLU A 58 -13.78 5.33 -14.39
N PRO A 59 -12.92 4.29 -14.49
CA PRO A 59 -11.63 4.40 -15.17
C PRO A 59 -11.82 4.86 -16.61
N SER A 60 -10.93 5.73 -17.09
CA SER A 60 -11.03 6.28 -18.44
C SER A 60 -9.65 6.60 -19.00
N GLU A 61 -9.48 6.31 -20.30
CA GLU A 61 -8.30 6.70 -21.07
C GLU A 61 -8.40 8.12 -21.64
N ALA A 62 -9.58 8.77 -21.51
CA ALA A 62 -9.82 10.09 -22.07
C ALA A 62 -8.92 11.18 -21.44
N SER A 63 -8.46 10.95 -20.21
CA SER A 63 -7.41 11.72 -19.56
C SER A 63 -6.29 10.79 -19.11
N GLY A 64 -5.03 11.22 -19.28
CA GLY A 64 -3.86 10.42 -18.90
C GLY A 64 -3.73 10.12 -17.40
N ASP A 65 -4.60 10.71 -16.56
CA ASP A 65 -4.69 10.52 -15.11
C ASP A 65 -6.01 9.85 -14.66
N GLY A 66 -6.83 9.40 -15.62
CA GLY A 66 -8.15 8.81 -15.38
C GLY A 66 -8.13 7.32 -15.04
N TRP A 67 -6.98 6.67 -15.15
CA TRP A 67 -6.78 5.24 -14.88
C TRP A 67 -5.52 5.03 -14.02
N ILE A 68 -5.39 3.84 -13.42
CA ILE A 68 -4.23 3.43 -12.62
C ILE A 68 -3.44 2.40 -13.41
N ASP A 69 -2.25 2.78 -13.84
CA ASP A 69 -1.27 1.84 -14.40
C ASP A 69 -0.71 0.96 -13.28
N TYR A 70 -1.21 -0.28 -13.24
CA TYR A 70 -0.86 -1.24 -12.21
C TYR A 70 0.54 -1.84 -12.39
N ASP A 71 1.08 -1.87 -13.60
CA ASP A 71 2.46 -2.31 -13.85
C ASP A 71 3.43 -1.23 -13.38
N ALA A 72 3.18 0.02 -13.77
CA ALA A 72 3.91 1.18 -13.25
C ALA A 72 3.82 1.28 -11.73
N TYR A 73 2.65 0.99 -11.14
CA TYR A 73 2.48 0.93 -9.67
C TYR A 73 3.42 -0.09 -9.04
N CYS A 74 3.41 -1.34 -9.52
CA CYS A 74 4.27 -2.39 -8.98
C CYS A 74 5.76 -2.04 -9.14
N ALA A 75 6.17 -1.58 -10.32
CA ALA A 75 7.54 -1.18 -10.60
C ALA A 75 8.00 -0.01 -9.71
N ARG A 76 7.12 0.98 -9.49
CA ARG A 76 7.41 2.14 -8.66
C ARG A 76 7.55 1.80 -7.18
N ILE A 77 6.65 0.97 -6.64
CA ILE A 77 6.75 0.48 -5.26
C ILE A 77 8.02 -0.35 -5.08
N ALA A 78 8.33 -1.24 -6.03
CA ALA A 78 9.56 -2.02 -6.00
C ALA A 78 10.81 -1.13 -5.97
N SER A 79 10.86 -0.14 -6.86
CA SER A 79 11.95 0.83 -6.91
C SER A 79 12.05 1.68 -5.64
N PHE A 80 10.92 2.16 -5.10
CA PHE A 80 10.90 2.91 -3.85
C PHE A 80 11.52 2.12 -2.71
N LEU A 81 11.07 0.87 -2.51
CA LEU A 81 11.54 0.00 -1.43
C LEU A 81 13.01 -0.39 -1.54
N ALA A 82 13.51 -0.54 -2.77
CA ALA A 82 14.91 -0.88 -3.03
C ALA A 82 15.88 0.25 -2.68
N HIS A 83 15.46 1.52 -2.84
CA HIS A 83 16.35 2.69 -2.73
C HIS A 83 16.15 3.52 -1.45
N LYS A 84 15.05 3.32 -0.72
CA LYS A 84 14.79 4.08 0.50
C LYS A 84 15.71 3.68 1.67
N PRO A 85 15.91 4.59 2.65
CA PRO A 85 16.60 4.27 3.89
C PRO A 85 15.92 3.17 4.71
N HIS A 86 16.65 2.58 5.67
CA HIS A 86 16.11 1.58 6.57
C HIS A 86 14.91 2.11 7.36
N THR A 87 13.83 1.33 7.41
CA THR A 87 12.64 1.65 8.20
C THR A 87 12.50 0.65 9.34
N ARG A 88 12.07 1.10 10.51
CA ARG A 88 12.03 0.22 11.69
C ARG A 88 10.76 -0.63 11.74
N LEU A 89 9.63 -0.05 11.37
CA LEU A 89 8.30 -0.60 11.58
C LEU A 89 7.55 -0.80 10.25
N LEU A 90 6.72 -1.85 10.18
CA LEU A 90 5.89 -2.09 9.00
C LEU A 90 4.80 -1.01 8.88
N GLU A 91 4.33 -0.49 10.01
CA GLU A 91 3.37 0.61 10.12
C GLU A 91 3.90 1.88 9.45
N THR A 92 5.16 2.24 9.73
CA THR A 92 5.82 3.37 9.07
C THR A 92 5.98 3.12 7.57
N LEU A 93 6.36 1.90 7.19
CA LEU A 93 6.53 1.56 5.79
C LEU A 93 5.21 1.59 5.00
N ALA A 94 4.13 1.09 5.60
CA ALA A 94 2.78 1.12 5.02
C ALA A 94 2.31 2.56 4.81
N LEU A 95 2.54 3.43 5.80
CA LEU A 95 2.23 4.86 5.72
C LEU A 95 2.96 5.54 4.55
N GLU A 96 4.26 5.31 4.42
CA GLU A 96 5.06 5.91 3.33
C GLU A 96 4.62 5.42 1.95
N ILE A 97 4.30 4.13 1.81
CA ILE A 97 3.75 3.57 0.57
C ILE A 97 2.39 4.18 0.25
N ALA A 98 1.53 4.38 1.26
CA ALA A 98 0.23 4.99 1.06
C ALA A 98 0.36 6.45 0.59
N VAL A 99 1.22 7.25 1.24
CA VAL A 99 1.51 8.63 0.82
C VAL A 99 2.02 8.66 -0.62
N LEU A 100 3.00 7.83 -0.94
CA LEU A 100 3.54 7.68 -2.30
C LEU A 100 2.42 7.35 -3.31
N SER A 101 1.53 6.42 -2.96
CA SER A 101 0.43 5.99 -3.83
C SER A 101 -0.57 7.13 -4.10
N PHE A 102 -0.94 7.92 -3.09
CA PHE A 102 -1.87 9.03 -3.27
C PHE A 102 -1.26 10.24 -3.97
N ASP A 103 0.04 10.46 -3.83
CA ASP A 103 0.79 11.52 -4.49
C ASP A 103 0.97 11.23 -5.99
N GLU A 104 1.26 9.97 -6.38
CA GLU A 104 1.59 9.62 -7.78
C GLU A 104 0.38 9.19 -8.64
N TRP A 105 -0.72 8.71 -8.05
CA TRP A 105 -1.91 8.28 -8.81
C TRP A 105 -3.13 9.14 -8.50
N PRO A 106 -3.45 10.16 -9.33
CA PRO A 106 -4.62 11.02 -9.14
C PRO A 106 -5.97 10.29 -9.19
N ALA A 107 -6.06 9.20 -9.97
CA ALA A 107 -7.26 8.36 -10.10
C ALA A 107 -7.62 7.61 -8.81
N LEU A 108 -6.66 7.37 -7.92
CA LEU A 108 -6.83 6.68 -6.64
C LEU A 108 -7.71 7.50 -5.69
N ASP A 109 -8.67 6.88 -5.02
CA ASP A 109 -9.52 7.56 -4.03
C ASP A 109 -9.54 6.85 -2.68
N ALA A 110 -9.34 5.54 -2.67
CA ALA A 110 -9.10 4.77 -1.45
C ALA A 110 -8.08 3.66 -1.71
N LEU A 111 -7.31 3.33 -0.69
CA LEU A 111 -6.24 2.34 -0.69
C LEU A 111 -6.41 1.45 0.54
N THR A 112 -6.52 0.14 0.31
CA THR A 112 -6.26 -0.89 1.31
C THR A 112 -4.88 -1.45 1.05
N LEU A 113 -4.03 -1.50 2.07
CA LEU A 113 -2.65 -1.93 1.94
C LEU A 113 -2.28 -2.87 3.08
N ALA A 114 -1.92 -4.12 2.77
CA ALA A 114 -1.45 -5.09 3.75
C ALA A 114 0.04 -5.40 3.53
N LEU A 115 0.85 -5.29 4.58
CA LEU A 115 2.28 -5.60 4.55
C LEU A 115 2.61 -6.70 5.56
N HIS A 116 3.38 -7.68 5.13
CA HIS A 116 3.93 -8.69 6.04
C HIS A 116 5.35 -9.10 5.66
N LYS A 117 6.10 -9.58 6.65
CA LYS A 117 7.35 -10.31 6.39
C LYS A 117 6.99 -11.78 6.13
N PRO A 118 7.54 -12.44 5.11
CA PRO A 118 7.17 -13.81 4.75
C PRO A 118 7.68 -14.85 5.76
N LYS A 119 8.52 -14.46 6.73
CA LYS A 119 8.92 -15.36 7.82
C LYS A 119 7.69 -15.70 8.66
N ILE A 120 7.18 -16.92 8.50
CA ILE A 120 5.99 -17.41 9.17
C ILE A 120 6.28 -17.57 10.66
N ARG A 121 5.47 -16.94 11.50
CA ARG A 121 5.44 -17.24 12.94
C ARG A 121 4.71 -18.58 13.11
N PRO A 122 5.24 -19.56 13.87
CA PRO A 122 4.55 -20.82 14.11
C PRO A 122 3.11 -20.59 14.58
N GLY A 123 2.17 -21.30 13.94
CA GLY A 123 0.73 -21.18 14.23
C GLY A 123 -0.03 -20.07 13.50
N THR A 124 0.58 -19.37 12.53
CA THR A 124 -0.13 -18.35 11.72
C THR A 124 0.06 -18.57 10.22
N LYS A 125 -0.92 -18.17 9.40
CA LYS A 125 -0.79 -18.14 7.93
C LYS A 125 0.08 -16.95 7.49
N ARG A 126 -0.15 -15.77 8.08
CA ARG A 126 0.68 -14.57 7.98
C ARG A 126 0.52 -13.72 9.24
N VAL A 127 1.49 -12.85 9.52
CA VAL A 127 1.35 -11.75 10.50
C VAL A 127 1.93 -10.49 9.87
N GLY A 128 1.20 -9.40 9.96
CA GLY A 128 1.53 -8.15 9.31
C GLY A 128 0.64 -7.00 9.81
N VAL A 129 0.67 -5.91 9.07
CA VAL A 129 -0.16 -4.72 9.31
C VAL A 129 -1.04 -4.48 8.10
N GLU A 130 -2.18 -3.85 8.33
CA GLU A 130 -3.10 -3.39 7.28
C GLU A 130 -3.41 -1.90 7.51
N LEU A 131 -3.52 -1.16 6.42
CA LEU A 131 -3.88 0.26 6.40
C LEU A 131 -5.00 0.47 5.39
N ASP A 132 -6.09 1.07 5.85
CA ASP A 132 -7.18 1.55 5.00
C ASP A 132 -7.21 3.06 5.05
N TRP A 133 -6.94 3.68 3.91
CA TRP A 133 -6.94 5.14 3.76
C TRP A 133 -7.77 5.58 2.58
N THR A 134 -8.46 6.70 2.75
CA THR A 134 -9.04 7.47 1.68
C THR A 134 -8.13 8.63 1.29
N ARG A 135 -8.42 9.25 0.15
CA ARG A 135 -7.76 10.50 -0.24
C ARG A 135 -8.00 11.63 0.77
N ALA A 136 -9.10 11.59 1.53
CA ALA A 136 -9.34 12.56 2.61
C ALA A 136 -8.36 12.35 3.77
N ASP A 137 -8.10 11.10 4.17
CA ASP A 137 -7.10 10.77 5.20
C ASP A 137 -5.71 11.23 4.79
N HIS A 138 -5.32 10.98 3.53
CA HIS A 138 -4.07 11.49 2.98
C HIS A 138 -3.98 13.02 3.03
N ALA A 139 -5.05 13.73 2.63
CA ALA A 139 -5.08 15.19 2.66
C ALA A 139 -4.95 15.74 4.09
N ALA A 140 -5.65 15.14 5.05
CA ALA A 140 -5.56 15.49 6.47
C ALA A 140 -4.15 15.25 7.02
N TRP A 141 -3.54 14.10 6.70
CA TRP A 141 -2.17 13.77 7.09
C TRP A 141 -1.17 14.79 6.53
N ARG A 142 -1.29 15.17 5.25
CA ARG A 142 -0.43 16.19 4.61
C ARG A 142 -0.58 17.57 5.26
N ALA A 143 -1.79 17.95 5.66
CA ALA A 143 -2.02 19.20 6.38
C ALA A 143 -1.30 19.19 7.73
N ALA A 144 -1.49 18.15 8.54
CA ALA A 144 -0.84 18.00 9.84
C ALA A 144 0.70 17.99 9.73
N ALA A 145 1.25 17.31 8.72
CA ALA A 145 2.70 17.26 8.47
C ALA A 145 3.28 18.65 8.14
N ARG A 146 2.58 19.45 7.32
CA ARG A 146 2.99 20.83 7.00
C ARG A 146 2.98 21.74 8.22
N GLU A 147 1.94 21.64 9.05
CA GLU A 147 1.87 22.41 10.28
C GLU A 147 2.97 22.04 11.28
N ALA A 148 3.32 20.76 11.39
CA ALA A 148 4.43 20.32 12.23
C ALA A 148 5.76 20.88 11.73
N ALA A 149 6.00 20.87 10.41
CA ALA A 149 7.21 21.43 9.80
C ALA A 149 7.31 22.96 9.96
N ALA A 150 6.18 23.68 10.01
CA ALA A 150 6.18 25.13 10.23
C ALA A 150 6.43 25.54 11.70
N ARG A 151 6.34 24.60 12.64
CA ARG A 151 6.55 24.83 14.08
C ARG A 151 7.96 24.46 14.57
N GLY A 152 8.75 23.77 13.75
CA GLY A 152 10.13 23.37 14.05
C GLY A 152 11.14 24.19 13.28
#